data_AF-A0A2A9M8N3-F1
#
_entry.id   AF-A0A2A9M8N3-F1
#
_cell.length_a   1.000
_cell.length_b   1.000
_cell.length_c   1.000
_cell.angle_alpha   90.00
_cell.angle_beta   90.00
_cell.angle_gamma   90.00
#
_symmetry.space_group_name_H-M   'P 1'
#
loop_
_entity.id
_entity.type
_entity.pdbx_description
1 polymer ?
#
loop_
_entity_poly.entity_id
_entity_poly.type
_entity_poly.pdbx_seq_one_letter_code
_entity_poly.pdbx_strand_id
1 'polypeptide(L)'
;MSSANSVAPAQRAACNQLHSDYKQCLAKSGRTNFSACTDFHAKLRACESMLGTSYCIEEGINLMKCTKNPDASYCAKEFVAMRECHRPGGPHIVVAPATAASPARYELRPEVKHLYNVSSTDLGAAVAPQRNMKQLDEVADALKTELNLPGFGHVPYKWESLRPNPGA
;
A
#
# COMPACT_ATOMS: atom_id res chain seq x y z
N MET A 1 9.54 2.85 -27.19
CA MET A 1 10.88 3.39 -27.54
C MET A 1 11.84 2.92 -26.46
N SER A 2 12.59 1.85 -26.72
CA SER A 2 13.39 1.13 -25.73
C SER A 2 14.88 1.48 -25.86
N SER A 3 15.36 2.44 -25.06
CA SER A 3 16.79 2.80 -25.00
C SER A 3 17.61 1.96 -24.01
N ALA A 4 17.03 0.95 -23.37
CA ALA A 4 17.74 0.14 -22.35
C ALA A 4 18.80 -0.82 -22.92
N ASN A 5 18.84 -1.02 -24.25
CA ASN A 5 19.71 -2.01 -24.90
C ASN A 5 21.09 -1.49 -25.33
N SER A 6 21.41 -0.22 -25.13
CA SER A 6 22.70 0.37 -25.55
C SER A 6 23.68 0.67 -24.41
N VAL A 7 23.34 0.31 -23.16
CA VAL A 7 24.17 0.65 -22.00
C VAL A 7 25.29 -0.38 -21.81
N ALA A 8 26.54 0.10 -21.73
CA ALA A 8 27.71 -0.75 -21.62
C ALA A 8 27.67 -1.61 -20.33
N PRO A 9 28.05 -2.91 -20.37
CA PRO A 9 28.09 -3.77 -19.19
C PRO A 9 28.90 -3.19 -18.03
N ALA A 10 29.96 -2.44 -18.34
CA ALA A 10 30.77 -1.72 -17.37
C ALA A 10 29.99 -0.64 -16.60
N GLN A 11 29.08 0.08 -17.27
CA GLN A 11 28.23 1.09 -16.63
C GLN A 11 27.19 0.46 -15.70
N ARG A 12 26.61 -0.69 -16.08
CA ARG A 12 25.74 -1.48 -15.20
C ARG A 12 26.47 -1.96 -13.95
N ALA A 13 27.68 -2.50 -14.11
CA ALA A 13 28.49 -2.94 -12.98
C ALA A 13 28.83 -1.77 -12.03
N ALA A 14 29.17 -0.59 -12.58
CA ALA A 14 29.44 0.60 -11.80
C ALA A 14 28.20 1.08 -11.01
N CYS A 15 27.01 1.11 -11.62
CA CYS A 15 25.77 1.46 -10.92
C CYS A 15 25.40 0.45 -9.82
N ASN A 16 25.64 -0.85 -10.04
CA ASN A 16 25.43 -1.88 -9.03
C ASN A 16 26.38 -1.71 -7.84
N GLN A 17 27.65 -1.40 -8.10
CA GLN A 17 28.62 -1.12 -7.05
C GLN A 17 28.22 0.14 -6.26
N LEU A 18 27.85 1.22 -6.95
CA LEU A 18 27.35 2.45 -6.32
C LEU A 18 26.14 2.19 -5.42
N HIS A 19 25.21 1.34 -5.86
CA HIS A 19 24.04 0.95 -5.07
C HIS A 19 24.43 0.11 -3.84
N SER A 20 25.42 -0.78 -3.98
CA SER A 20 25.99 -1.53 -2.85
C SER A 20 26.61 -0.58 -1.80
N ASP A 21 27.41 0.39 -2.25
CA ASP A 21 28.05 1.37 -1.38
C ASP A 21 27.02 2.24 -0.66
N TYR A 22 25.95 2.63 -1.34
CA TYR A 22 24.81 3.34 -0.73
C TYR A 22 24.14 2.50 0.38
N LYS A 23 23.87 1.21 0.13
CA LYS A 23 23.30 0.32 1.15
C LYS A 23 24.22 0.17 2.36
N GLN A 24 25.54 0.07 2.13
CA GLN A 24 26.52 0.00 3.20
C GLN A 24 26.57 1.30 4.01
N CYS A 25 26.52 2.46 3.34
CA CYS A 25 26.43 3.77 4.00
C CYS A 25 25.19 3.85 4.90
N LEU A 26 24.02 3.46 4.38
CA LEU A 26 22.76 3.45 5.15
C LEU A 26 22.83 2.49 6.33
N ALA A 27 23.37 1.29 6.14
CA ALA A 27 23.52 0.30 7.22
C ALA A 27 24.44 0.81 8.33
N LYS A 28 25.55 1.48 7.96
CA LYS A 28 26.51 2.06 8.91
C LYS A 28 25.95 3.27 9.66
N SER A 29 25.24 4.14 8.96
CA SER A 29 24.67 5.38 9.52
C SER A 29 23.42 5.11 10.35
N GLY A 30 22.77 3.96 10.12
CA GLY A 30 21.51 3.58 10.73
C GLY A 30 20.33 4.38 10.18
N ARG A 31 19.13 3.96 10.55
CA ARG A 31 17.86 4.55 10.08
C ARG A 31 17.58 5.98 10.58
N THR A 32 18.35 6.48 11.55
CA THR A 32 18.16 7.81 12.17
C THR A 32 18.94 8.91 11.46
N ASN A 33 20.10 8.57 10.89
CA ASN A 33 21.03 9.50 10.22
C ASN A 33 21.13 9.23 8.72
N PHE A 34 20.02 8.86 8.08
CA PHE A 34 19.96 8.54 6.64
C PHE A 34 20.38 9.71 5.74
N SER A 35 20.29 10.96 6.24
CA SER A 35 20.74 12.16 5.52
C SER A 35 22.25 12.18 5.24
N ALA A 36 23.05 11.38 5.94
CA ALA A 36 24.49 11.27 5.69
C ALA A 36 24.82 10.59 4.34
N CYS A 37 23.86 9.90 3.72
CA CYS A 37 24.06 9.14 2.49
C CYS A 37 23.42 9.81 1.26
N THR A 38 23.06 11.11 1.33
CA THR A 38 22.38 11.82 0.23
C THR A 38 23.26 12.04 -1.00
N ASP A 39 24.59 12.01 -0.83
CA ASP A 39 25.57 12.19 -1.92
C ASP A 39 25.44 11.13 -3.02
N PHE A 40 24.88 9.96 -2.67
CA PHE A 40 24.60 8.89 -3.62
C PHE A 40 23.38 9.17 -4.50
N HIS A 41 22.43 10.00 -4.07
CA HIS A 41 21.12 10.14 -4.71
C HIS A 41 21.22 10.66 -6.15
N ALA A 42 22.04 11.69 -6.38
CA ALA A 42 22.19 12.27 -7.73
C ALA A 42 22.75 11.25 -8.73
N LYS A 43 23.73 10.45 -8.29
CA LYS A 43 24.36 9.41 -9.12
C LYS A 43 23.43 8.22 -9.34
N LEU A 44 22.70 7.79 -8.31
CA LEU A 44 21.74 6.71 -8.44
C LEU A 44 20.56 7.11 -9.34
N ARG A 45 20.02 8.32 -9.22
CA ARG A 45 18.99 8.83 -10.17
C ARG A 45 19.49 8.91 -11.61
N ALA A 46 20.76 9.25 -11.82
CA ALA A 46 21.37 9.17 -13.15
C ALA A 46 21.43 7.72 -13.66
N CYS A 47 21.77 6.76 -12.79
CA CYS A 47 21.69 5.33 -13.10
C CYS A 47 20.26 4.87 -13.41
N GLU A 48 19.23 5.36 -12.70
CA GLU A 48 17.82 5.02 -12.99
C GLU A 48 17.41 5.49 -14.39
N SER A 49 17.70 6.75 -14.72
CA SER A 49 17.41 7.33 -16.03
C SER A 49 18.17 6.64 -17.17
N MET A 50 19.42 6.23 -16.92
CA MET A 50 20.27 5.57 -17.91
C MET A 50 19.85 4.12 -18.15
N LEU A 51 19.53 3.37 -17.09
CA LEU A 51 19.30 1.92 -17.14
C LEU A 51 17.83 1.54 -17.25
N GLY A 52 16.91 2.47 -16.96
CA GLY A 52 15.47 2.19 -16.84
C GLY A 52 15.12 1.29 -15.65
N THR A 53 16.01 1.22 -14.65
CA THR A 53 15.81 0.45 -13.41
C THR A 53 15.51 1.39 -12.25
N SER A 54 14.62 1.01 -11.33
CA SER A 54 14.40 1.75 -10.08
C SER A 54 15.29 1.22 -8.95
N TYR A 55 15.82 2.11 -8.12
CA TYR A 55 16.53 1.77 -6.87
C TYR A 55 15.73 2.10 -5.61
N CYS A 56 14.47 2.52 -5.74
CA CYS A 56 13.55 2.79 -4.63
C CYS A 56 14.07 3.83 -3.63
N ILE A 57 14.77 4.84 -4.13
CA ILE A 57 15.43 5.86 -3.30
C ILE A 57 14.38 6.68 -2.56
N GLU A 58 13.36 7.18 -3.28
CA GLU A 58 12.33 8.03 -2.69
C GLU A 58 11.47 7.25 -1.69
N GLU A 59 11.06 6.02 -2.04
CA GLU A 59 10.28 5.14 -1.15
C GLU A 59 11.05 4.85 0.14
N GLY A 60 12.35 4.54 0.04
CA GLY A 60 13.20 4.28 1.20
C GLY A 60 13.38 5.52 2.09
N ILE A 61 13.63 6.68 1.49
CA ILE A 61 13.77 7.94 2.22
C ILE A 61 12.46 8.35 2.90
N ASN A 62 11.33 8.22 2.22
CA ASN A 62 10.01 8.53 2.78
C ASN A 62 9.68 7.59 3.94
N LEU A 63 9.98 6.29 3.81
CA LEU A 63 9.81 5.33 4.89
C LEU A 63 10.70 5.65 6.11
N MET A 64 11.97 6.02 5.89
CA MET A 64 12.87 6.42 6.98
C MET A 64 12.42 7.71 7.68
N LYS A 65 11.93 8.70 6.92
CA LYS A 65 11.34 9.92 7.47
C LYS A 65 10.08 9.63 8.30
N CYS A 66 9.17 8.82 7.74
CA CYS A 66 7.92 8.48 8.41
C CYS A 66 8.18 7.66 9.68
N THR A 67 9.03 6.64 9.63
CA THR A 67 9.30 5.81 10.83
C THR A 67 10.01 6.58 11.96
N LYS A 68 10.64 7.72 11.66
CA LYS A 68 11.14 8.66 12.68
C LYS A 68 10.02 9.47 13.33
N ASN A 69 9.03 9.90 12.55
CA ASN A 69 7.88 10.69 12.98
C ASN A 69 6.58 10.11 12.35
N PRO A 70 6.03 9.02 12.91
CA PRO A 70 4.98 8.25 12.25
C PRO A 70 3.68 9.04 12.15
N ASP A 71 2.96 8.82 11.05
CA ASP A 71 1.59 9.30 10.90
C ASP A 71 0.59 8.39 11.64
N ALA A 72 -0.70 8.75 11.62
CA ALA A 72 -1.75 7.95 12.25
C ALA A 72 -1.94 6.56 11.60
N SER A 73 -1.38 6.34 10.41
CA SER A 73 -1.39 5.05 9.71
C SER A 73 -0.15 4.20 10.01
N TYR A 74 0.76 4.69 10.88
CA TYR A 74 2.02 4.05 11.21
C TYR A 74 2.87 3.72 9.97
N CYS A 75 2.88 4.63 8.99
CA CYS A 75 3.67 4.52 7.77
C CYS A 75 3.30 3.33 6.87
N ALA A 76 2.09 2.79 7.00
CA ALA A 76 1.68 1.60 6.27
C ALA A 76 1.80 1.78 4.74
N LYS A 77 1.55 2.99 4.24
CA LYS A 77 1.65 3.34 2.81
C LYS A 77 3.11 3.34 2.33
N GLU A 78 4.03 3.87 3.13
CA GLU A 78 5.45 3.88 2.82
C GLU A 78 6.02 2.45 2.84
N PHE A 79 5.56 1.61 3.78
CA PHE A 79 5.96 0.20 3.83
C PHE A 79 5.54 -0.56 2.57
N VAL A 80 4.27 -0.44 2.14
CA VAL A 80 3.81 -1.13 0.93
C VAL A 80 4.47 -0.55 -0.33
N ALA A 81 4.67 0.77 -0.41
CA ALA A 81 5.35 1.41 -1.54
C ALA A 81 6.79 0.90 -1.70
N MET A 82 7.57 0.85 -0.61
CA MET A 82 8.93 0.31 -0.62
C MET A 82 8.96 -1.18 -0.99
N ARG A 83 8.03 -1.96 -0.43
CA ARG A 83 7.92 -3.40 -0.69
C ARG A 83 7.49 -3.74 -2.11
N GLU A 84 6.68 -2.90 -2.75
CA GLU A 84 6.27 -3.06 -4.15
C GLU A 84 7.34 -2.53 -5.11
N CYS A 85 8.01 -1.42 -4.78
CA CYS A 85 9.12 -0.90 -5.58
C CYS A 85 10.29 -1.89 -5.64
N HIS A 86 10.62 -2.58 -4.53
CA HIS A 86 11.76 -3.51 -4.49
C HIS A 86 11.57 -4.81 -5.29
N ARG A 87 10.41 -5.00 -5.94
CA ARG A 87 10.15 -6.19 -6.75
C ARG A 87 10.95 -6.13 -8.06
N PRO A 88 11.67 -7.20 -8.45
CA PRO A 88 12.41 -7.25 -9.72
C PRO A 88 11.54 -7.04 -10.96
N GLY A 89 10.28 -7.49 -10.94
CA GLY A 89 9.30 -7.31 -12.02
C GLY A 89 8.52 -5.99 -11.96
N GLY A 90 8.87 -5.10 -11.03
CA GLY A 90 8.12 -3.88 -10.74
C GLY A 90 6.96 -4.10 -9.76
N PRO A 91 6.27 -3.00 -9.36
CA PRO A 91 5.20 -3.05 -8.38
C PRO A 91 3.97 -3.74 -8.96
N HIS A 92 3.42 -4.73 -8.25
CA HIS A 92 2.15 -5.34 -8.65
C HIS A 92 0.98 -4.51 -8.12
N ILE A 93 1.11 -4.03 -6.88
CA ILE A 93 0.08 -3.23 -6.20
C ILE A 93 0.56 -1.79 -6.15
N VAL A 94 -0.31 -0.86 -6.53
CA VAL A 94 -0.07 0.59 -6.47
C VAL A 94 -1.20 1.27 -5.71
N VAL A 95 -0.89 2.39 -5.05
CA VAL A 95 -1.91 3.23 -4.40
C VAL A 95 -2.27 4.34 -5.37
N ALA A 96 -3.46 4.27 -5.96
CA ALA A 96 -4.00 5.36 -6.76
C ALA A 96 -4.26 6.58 -5.85
N PRO A 97 -3.85 7.79 -6.26
CA PRO A 97 -4.03 8.98 -5.46
C PRO A 97 -5.52 9.26 -5.25
N ALA A 98 -5.86 9.81 -4.08
CA ALA A 98 -7.21 10.30 -3.84
C ALA A 98 -7.55 11.39 -4.85
N THR A 99 -8.77 11.36 -5.38
CA THR A 99 -9.31 12.42 -6.23
C THR A 99 -10.36 13.21 -5.46
N ALA A 100 -10.81 14.34 -6.00
CA ALA A 100 -11.94 15.07 -5.41
C ALA A 100 -13.22 14.22 -5.28
N ALA A 101 -13.33 13.14 -6.06
CA ALA A 101 -14.51 12.28 -6.09
C ALA A 101 -14.35 10.96 -5.29
N SER A 102 -13.14 10.55 -4.92
CA SER A 102 -12.90 9.23 -4.32
C SER A 102 -11.66 9.19 -3.42
N PRO A 103 -11.69 8.42 -2.31
CA PRO A 103 -10.51 8.18 -1.51
C PRO A 103 -9.46 7.39 -2.30
N ALA A 104 -8.20 7.44 -1.86
CA ALA A 104 -7.13 6.64 -2.42
C ALA A 104 -7.51 5.15 -2.44
N ARG A 105 -7.12 4.42 -3.48
CA ARG A 105 -7.49 3.02 -3.70
C ARG A 105 -6.27 2.16 -3.99
N TYR A 106 -6.34 0.88 -3.63
CA TYR A 106 -5.34 -0.08 -4.04
C TYR A 106 -5.70 -0.62 -5.42
N GLU A 107 -4.78 -0.49 -6.37
CA GLU A 107 -4.93 -1.00 -7.72
C GLU A 107 -3.87 -2.07 -8.02
N LEU A 108 -4.30 -3.12 -8.70
CA LEU A 108 -3.45 -4.18 -9.18
C LEU A 108 -3.08 -3.94 -10.64
N ARG A 109 -1.81 -4.11 -10.98
CA ARG A 109 -1.32 -4.09 -12.35
C ARG A 109 -1.98 -5.21 -13.20
N PRO A 110 -2.56 -4.89 -14.37
CA PRO A 110 -3.30 -5.86 -15.18
C PRO A 110 -2.43 -7.03 -15.65
N GLU A 111 -1.15 -6.79 -15.93
CA GLU A 111 -0.18 -7.79 -16.40
C GLU A 111 0.05 -8.94 -15.40
N VAL A 112 -0.15 -8.69 -14.10
CA VAL A 112 0.02 -9.68 -13.02
C VAL A 112 -1.30 -10.12 -12.41
N LYS A 113 -2.44 -9.65 -12.93
CA LYS A 113 -3.78 -9.98 -12.42
C LYS A 113 -4.02 -11.48 -12.31
N HIS A 114 -3.54 -12.25 -13.27
CA HIS A 114 -3.68 -13.71 -13.32
C HIS A 114 -3.02 -14.45 -12.15
N LEU A 115 -2.14 -13.78 -11.39
CA LEU A 115 -1.53 -14.33 -10.18
C LEU A 115 -2.43 -14.19 -8.93
N TYR A 116 -3.55 -13.47 -9.05
CA TYR A 116 -4.44 -13.12 -7.94
C TYR A 116 -5.87 -13.57 -8.24
N ASN A 117 -6.58 -14.06 -7.22
CA ASN A 117 -7.99 -14.43 -7.36
C ASN A 117 -8.89 -13.19 -7.25
N VAL A 118 -8.89 -12.35 -8.28
CA VAL A 118 -9.62 -11.08 -8.31
C VAL A 118 -10.39 -10.91 -9.61
N SER A 119 -11.62 -10.39 -9.52
CA SER A 119 -12.47 -10.11 -10.68
C SER A 119 -12.09 -8.81 -11.39
N SER A 120 -11.59 -7.80 -10.66
CA SER A 120 -11.15 -6.50 -11.16
C SER A 120 -9.72 -6.16 -10.69
N THR A 121 -9.16 -5.05 -11.17
CA THR A 121 -7.88 -4.50 -10.70
C THR A 121 -8.05 -3.58 -9.48
N ASP A 122 -9.27 -3.13 -9.19
CA ASP A 122 -9.58 -2.31 -8.03
C ASP A 122 -9.78 -3.21 -6.80
N LEU A 123 -8.82 -3.15 -5.87
CA LEU A 123 -8.82 -3.96 -4.65
C LEU A 123 -9.57 -3.27 -3.49
N GLY A 124 -10.14 -2.08 -3.72
CA GLY A 124 -10.87 -1.32 -2.73
C GLY A 124 -10.13 -0.09 -2.21
N ALA A 125 -10.79 0.63 -1.29
CA ALA A 125 -10.24 1.84 -0.70
C ALA A 125 -9.03 1.55 0.20
N ALA A 126 -8.02 2.42 0.14
CA ALA A 126 -6.83 2.37 0.99
C ALA A 126 -7.07 2.95 2.41
N VAL A 127 -8.32 3.30 2.73
CA VAL A 127 -8.75 3.84 4.02
C VAL A 127 -10.00 3.10 4.45
N ALA A 128 -10.08 2.78 5.74
CA ALA A 128 -11.26 2.13 6.30
C ALA A 128 -12.52 3.03 6.17
N PRO A 129 -13.71 2.43 6.01
CA PRO A 129 -14.97 3.16 6.07
C PRO A 129 -15.13 3.89 7.40
N GLN A 130 -15.77 5.06 7.36
CA GLN A 130 -16.17 5.76 8.57
C GLN A 130 -17.42 5.13 9.16
N ARG A 131 -17.54 5.12 10.50
CA ARG A 131 -18.75 4.62 11.15
C ARG A 131 -19.96 5.43 10.70
N ASN A 132 -20.95 4.74 10.16
CA ASN A 132 -22.18 5.35 9.67
C ASN A 132 -23.36 4.39 9.90
N MET A 133 -24.37 4.83 10.66
CA MET A 133 -25.54 4.00 10.99
C MET A 133 -26.28 3.53 9.74
N LYS A 134 -26.43 4.40 8.73
CA LYS A 134 -27.08 4.04 7.48
C LYS A 134 -26.33 2.91 6.77
N GLN A 135 -25.00 2.95 6.73
CA GLN A 135 -24.20 1.88 6.13
C GLN A 135 -24.30 0.58 6.93
N LEU A 136 -24.40 0.65 8.26
CA LEU A 136 -24.60 -0.52 9.10
C LEU A 136 -25.95 -1.19 8.82
N ASP A 137 -27.02 -0.40 8.74
CA ASP A 137 -28.36 -0.90 8.45
C ASP A 137 -28.45 -1.48 7.04
N GLU A 138 -27.91 -0.78 6.03
CA GLU A 138 -27.88 -1.25 4.64
C GLU A 138 -27.17 -2.60 4.49
N VAL A 139 -26.01 -2.77 5.13
CA VAL A 139 -25.27 -4.03 5.10
C VAL A 139 -25.99 -5.13 5.89
N ALA A 140 -26.56 -4.80 7.05
CA ALA A 140 -27.32 -5.76 7.84
C ALA A 140 -28.55 -6.26 7.08
N ASP A 141 -29.27 -5.37 6.40
CA ASP A 141 -30.45 -5.73 5.61
C ASP A 141 -30.07 -6.55 4.38
N ALA A 142 -29.00 -6.18 3.66
CA ALA A 142 -28.47 -6.98 2.56
C ALA A 142 -28.13 -8.42 3.00
N LEU A 143 -27.46 -8.57 4.15
CA LEU A 143 -27.12 -9.88 4.70
C LEU A 143 -28.34 -10.68 5.14
N LYS A 144 -29.37 -10.04 5.73
CA LYS A 144 -30.64 -10.72 6.05
C LYS A 144 -31.31 -11.25 4.79
N THR A 145 -31.32 -10.47 3.71
CA THR A 145 -31.87 -10.89 2.42
C THR A 145 -31.07 -12.05 1.81
N GLU A 146 -29.75 -11.98 1.82
CA GLU A 146 -28.88 -13.01 1.24
C GLU A 146 -28.97 -14.34 2.02
N LEU A 147 -28.94 -14.28 3.35
CA LEU A 147 -29.02 -15.46 4.19
C LEU A 147 -30.42 -16.09 4.17
N ASN A 148 -31.47 -15.27 3.99
CA ASN A 148 -32.87 -15.69 3.92
C ASN A 148 -33.27 -16.69 5.03
N LEU A 149 -32.80 -16.42 6.26
CA LEU A 149 -33.01 -17.32 7.40
C LEU A 149 -34.41 -17.12 7.99
N PRO A 150 -35.31 -18.11 7.91
CA PRO A 150 -36.62 -18.01 8.55
C PRO A 150 -36.45 -18.00 10.07
N GLY A 151 -37.08 -17.04 10.74
CA GLY A 151 -37.03 -16.89 12.20
C GLY A 151 -36.02 -15.87 12.72
N PHE A 152 -35.25 -15.19 11.85
CA PHE A 152 -34.43 -14.06 12.27
C PHE A 152 -35.30 -12.96 12.90
N GLY A 153 -35.00 -12.59 14.15
CA GLY A 153 -35.77 -11.63 14.94
C GLY A 153 -36.97 -12.20 15.70
N HIS A 154 -37.23 -13.51 15.61
CA HIS A 154 -38.27 -14.15 16.42
C HIS A 154 -37.83 -14.24 17.89
N VAL A 155 -38.67 -13.73 18.79
CA VAL A 155 -38.45 -13.79 20.24
C VAL A 155 -39.52 -14.70 20.85
N PRO A 156 -39.21 -15.96 21.18
CA PRO A 156 -40.22 -16.92 21.66
C PRO A 156 -40.75 -16.60 23.06
N TYR A 157 -39.95 -15.94 23.89
CA TYR A 157 -40.34 -15.43 25.20
C TYR A 157 -39.58 -14.14 25.51
N LYS A 158 -40.27 -13.13 26.05
CA LYS A 158 -39.69 -11.86 26.54
C LYS A 158 -40.15 -11.65 27.98
N TRP A 159 -39.24 -11.20 28.85
CA TRP A 159 -39.55 -10.93 30.26
C TRP A 159 -40.70 -9.92 30.41
N GLU A 160 -41.66 -10.23 31.28
CA GLU A 160 -42.82 -9.38 31.52
C GLU A 160 -42.42 -8.08 32.22
N SER A 161 -42.64 -6.94 31.55
CA SER A 161 -42.25 -5.62 32.04
C SER A 161 -43.06 -4.53 31.35
N LEU A 162 -43.14 -3.37 31.99
CA LEU A 162 -43.66 -2.15 31.35
C LEU A 162 -42.71 -1.59 30.27
N ARG A 163 -41.44 -2.03 30.22
CA ARG A 163 -40.46 -1.57 29.22
C ARG A 163 -40.51 -2.42 27.94
N PRO A 164 -40.45 -1.83 26.73
CA PRO A 164 -40.48 -2.58 25.46
C PRO A 164 -39.33 -3.58 25.27
N ASN A 165 -38.13 -3.24 25.75
CA ASN A 165 -36.94 -4.10 25.73
C ASN A 165 -36.31 -4.10 27.12
N PRO A 166 -36.72 -5.00 28.02
CA PRO A 166 -36.17 -5.05 29.38
C PRO A 166 -34.67 -5.42 29.37
N GLY A 167 -33.83 -4.53 29.87
CA GLY A 167 -32.39 -4.79 30.11
C GLY A 167 -31.44 -4.51 28.94
N ALA A 168 -31.95 -4.19 27.74
CA ALA A 168 -31.17 -3.78 26.58
C ALA A 168 -31.10 -2.26 26.43
#